data_AF-H6RHQ2-F1
#
_entry.id   AF-H6RHQ2-F1
#
_cell.length_a   1.000
_cell.length_b   1.000
_cell.length_c   1.000
_cell.angle_alpha   90.00
_cell.angle_beta   90.00
_cell.angle_gamma   90.00
#
_symmetry.space_group_name_H-M   'P 1'
#
loop_
_entity.id
_entity.type
_entity.pdbx_description
1 polymer ?
#
loop_
_entity_poly.entity_id
_entity_poly.type
_entity_poly.pdbx_seq_one_letter_code
_entity_poly.pdbx_strand_id
1 'polypeptide(L)'
;MNFIDETLEKAPERLLIVGKDKTTPITTISPGSSSITEALIPLVPNTNQTEYYLVTNASIDSEGNVSGNIDALILSYTPNPKYISKACGYIVSYDNLIPILTPDTDNWIKKITVLSPSITNENEVHLKIYH
;
A
#
# COMPACT_ATOMS: atom_id res chain seq x y z
N MET A 1 -2.23 24.11 23.24
CA MET A 1 -2.46 22.69 22.94
C MET A 1 -2.63 22.61 21.44
N ASN A 2 -1.62 22.13 20.70
CA ASN A 2 -1.71 22.03 19.24
C ASN A 2 -2.57 20.79 18.95
N PHE A 3 -3.79 21.03 18.48
CA PHE A 3 -4.60 19.97 17.91
C PHE A 3 -4.04 19.71 16.51
N ILE A 4 -3.40 18.54 16.33
CA ILE A 4 -3.12 18.02 15.00
C ILE A 4 -4.46 17.73 14.34
N ASP A 5 -4.73 18.38 13.21
CA ASP A 5 -5.93 18.14 12.42
C ASP A 5 -5.71 16.86 11.59
N GLU A 6 -6.23 15.74 12.09
CA GLU A 6 -6.15 14.42 11.43
C GLU A 6 -7.00 14.34 10.14
N THR A 7 -7.65 15.43 9.72
CA THR A 7 -8.54 15.44 8.54
C THR A 7 -7.91 16.03 7.29
N LEU A 8 -6.75 16.70 7.41
CA LEU A 8 -6.07 17.28 6.25
C LEU A 8 -5.22 16.23 5.53
N GLU A 9 -5.51 16.05 4.24
CA GLU A 9 -4.74 15.17 3.37
C GLU A 9 -3.33 15.72 3.13
N LYS A 10 -2.31 14.91 3.41
CA LYS A 10 -0.90 15.31 3.30
C LYS A 10 -0.07 14.20 2.67
N ALA A 11 0.60 14.52 1.58
CA ALA A 11 1.53 13.61 0.91
C ALA A 11 2.74 13.28 1.81
N PRO A 12 3.14 12.01 1.93
CA PRO A 12 4.42 11.65 2.53
C PRO A 12 5.59 12.14 1.67
N GLU A 13 6.68 12.54 2.30
CA GLU A 13 7.85 13.07 1.59
C GLU A 13 8.54 11.97 0.77
N ARG A 14 8.67 12.19 -0.54
CA ARG A 14 9.36 11.28 -1.49
C ARG A 14 8.95 9.82 -1.30
N LEU A 15 7.64 9.55 -1.27
CA LEU A 15 7.11 8.21 -1.09
C LEU A 15 7.58 7.29 -2.23
N LEU A 16 8.01 6.08 -1.88
CA LEU A 16 8.23 4.96 -2.81
C LEU A 16 7.56 3.71 -2.24
N ILE A 17 6.87 2.94 -3.09
CA ILE A 17 6.26 1.66 -2.71
C ILE A 17 6.92 0.55 -3.53
N VAL A 18 7.54 -0.41 -2.83
CA VAL A 18 8.18 -1.57 -3.44
C VAL A 18 7.54 -2.87 -2.96
N GLY A 19 7.59 -3.89 -3.82
CA GLY A 19 7.12 -5.23 -3.49
C GLY A 19 8.01 -5.91 -2.45
N LYS A 20 7.64 -7.14 -2.09
CA LYS A 20 8.39 -7.96 -1.13
C LYS A 20 9.88 -8.13 -1.46
N ASP A 21 10.23 -8.13 -2.75
CA ASP A 21 11.60 -8.25 -3.23
C ASP A 21 12.46 -6.99 -2.97
N LYS A 22 11.82 -5.87 -2.63
CA LYS A 22 12.43 -4.53 -2.45
C LYS A 22 13.19 -4.01 -3.68
N THR A 23 13.07 -4.68 -4.81
CA THR A 23 13.80 -4.38 -6.04
C THR A 23 12.90 -3.89 -7.16
N THR A 24 11.60 -4.15 -7.07
CA THR A 24 10.63 -3.75 -8.11
C THR A 24 9.69 -2.67 -7.56
N PRO A 25 9.80 -1.41 -8.02
CA PRO A 25 8.78 -0.40 -7.76
C PRO A 25 7.42 -0.86 -8.31
N ILE A 26 6.41 -0.86 -7.45
CA ILE A 26 5.07 -1.39 -7.79
C ILE A 26 4.19 -0.31 -8.43
N THR A 27 4.65 0.92 -8.38
CA THR A 27 3.93 2.08 -8.87
C THR A 27 4.88 2.91 -9.74
N THR A 28 4.34 3.68 -10.69
CA THR A 28 5.09 4.71 -11.43
C THR A 28 5.45 5.92 -10.56
N ILE A 29 5.37 5.79 -9.24
CA ILE A 29 5.78 6.82 -8.30
C ILE A 29 7.31 6.91 -8.38
N SER A 30 7.79 7.87 -9.16
CA SER A 30 9.19 8.25 -9.11
C SER A 30 9.51 8.75 -7.70
N PRO A 31 10.55 8.23 -7.03
CA PRO A 31 11.05 8.78 -5.78
C PRO A 31 11.34 10.27 -5.98
N GLY A 32 10.47 11.14 -5.47
CA GLY A 32 10.56 12.58 -5.72
C GLY A 32 9.23 13.33 -5.85
N SER A 33 8.10 12.67 -6.11
CA SER A 33 6.81 13.36 -6.09
C SER A 33 6.31 13.54 -4.65
N SER A 34 6.55 14.72 -4.06
CA SER A 34 6.07 15.11 -2.72
C SER A 34 4.59 15.53 -2.70
N SER A 35 3.79 15.09 -3.68
CA SER A 35 2.41 15.55 -3.88
C SER A 35 1.37 14.43 -3.95
N ILE A 36 1.80 13.17 -3.84
CA ILE A 36 0.91 12.02 -3.99
C ILE A 36 0.28 11.67 -2.65
N THR A 37 -1.04 11.61 -2.64
CA THR A 37 -1.86 11.33 -1.47
C THR A 37 -2.71 10.07 -1.63
N GLU A 38 -2.81 9.54 -2.86
CA GLU A 38 -3.52 8.32 -3.21
C GLU A 38 -2.63 7.40 -4.07
N ALA A 39 -2.76 6.08 -3.89
CA ALA A 39 -2.01 5.10 -4.65
C ALA A 39 -2.84 3.83 -4.90
N LEU A 40 -2.72 3.27 -6.11
CA LEU A 40 -3.24 1.94 -6.44
C LEU A 40 -2.17 0.90 -6.16
N ILE A 41 -2.51 -0.08 -5.32
CA ILE A 41 -1.61 -1.16 -4.91
C ILE A 41 -2.25 -2.49 -5.32
N PRO A 42 -1.58 -3.30 -6.15
CA PRO A 42 -2.13 -4.59 -6.55
C PRO A 42 -2.21 -5.56 -5.36
N LEU A 43 -3.15 -6.50 -5.41
CA LEU A 43 -3.16 -7.65 -4.51
C LEU A 43 -2.81 -8.91 -5.31
N VAL A 44 -2.12 -9.85 -4.69
CA VAL A 44 -1.76 -11.11 -5.34
C VAL A 44 -2.97 -12.06 -5.30
N PRO A 45 -3.49 -12.51 -6.46
CA PRO A 45 -4.56 -13.48 -6.50
C PRO A 45 -4.04 -14.86 -6.03
N ASN A 46 -4.91 -15.64 -5.37
CA ASN A 46 -4.62 -16.96 -4.81
C ASN A 46 -3.70 -16.98 -3.58
N THR A 47 -3.44 -15.83 -2.97
CA THR A 47 -2.89 -15.74 -1.61
C THR A 47 -3.91 -15.09 -0.68
N ASN A 48 -3.69 -15.22 0.62
CA ASN A 48 -4.50 -14.50 1.62
C ASN A 48 -3.80 -13.23 2.11
N GLN A 49 -2.59 -12.96 1.61
CA GLN A 49 -1.76 -11.85 2.05
C GLN A 49 -0.88 -11.33 0.91
N THR A 50 -0.67 -10.02 0.88
CA THR A 50 0.36 -9.34 0.09
C THR A 50 1.17 -8.42 1.00
N GLU A 51 2.49 -8.36 0.80
CA GLU A 51 3.41 -7.54 1.59
C GLU A 51 4.05 -6.46 0.71
N TYR A 52 4.05 -5.23 1.21
CA TYR A 52 4.66 -4.07 0.60
C TYR A 52 5.55 -3.33 1.59
N TYR A 53 6.59 -2.69 1.07
CA TYR A 53 7.40 -1.75 1.83
C TYR A 53 7.11 -0.34 1.34
N LEU A 54 6.65 0.52 2.26
CA LEU A 54 6.40 1.92 1.97
C LEU A 54 7.55 2.74 2.55
N VAL A 55 8.24 3.47 1.68
CA VAL A 55 9.49 4.15 1.99
C VAL A 55 9.28 5.66 1.91
N THR A 56 9.47 6.37 3.01
CA THR A 56 9.53 7.83 3.02
C THR A 56 10.97 8.32 2.93
N ASN A 57 11.14 9.55 2.43
CA ASN A 57 12.44 10.12 2.10
C ASN A 57 13.23 9.23 1.13
N ALA A 58 12.51 8.52 0.24
CA ALA A 58 13.07 7.44 -0.53
C ALA A 58 14.13 7.94 -1.52
N SER A 59 15.27 7.26 -1.56
CA SER A 59 16.34 7.47 -2.55
C SER A 59 16.78 6.15 -3.15
N ILE A 60 17.07 6.16 -4.45
CA ILE A 60 17.59 5.00 -5.19
C ILE A 60 19.00 5.36 -5.68
N ASP A 61 20.00 4.53 -5.37
CA ASP A 61 21.37 4.71 -5.84
C ASP A 61 21.57 4.16 -7.27
N SER A 62 22.79 4.27 -7.81
CA SER A 62 23.13 3.78 -9.15
C SER A 62 23.05 2.26 -9.30
N GLU A 63 23.07 1.53 -8.19
CA GLU A 63 22.96 0.08 -8.13
C GLU A 63 21.51 -0.39 -7.93
N GLY A 64 20.57 0.54 -7.76
CA GLY A 64 19.15 0.26 -7.56
C GLY A 64 18.76 0.00 -6.11
N ASN A 65 19.63 0.26 -5.14
CA ASN A 65 19.30 0.06 -3.73
C ASN A 65 18.39 1.18 -3.24
N VAL A 66 17.32 0.78 -2.55
CA VAL A 66 16.36 1.69 -1.93
C VAL A 66 16.82 2.04 -0.51
N SER A 67 16.82 3.34 -0.20
CA SER A 67 17.08 3.89 1.13
C SER A 67 15.99 4.87 1.54
N GLY A 68 15.83 5.12 2.85
CA GLY A 68 14.78 5.95 3.44
C GLY A 68 14.31 5.39 4.77
N ASN A 69 13.20 5.91 5.30
CA ASN A 69 12.49 5.26 6.41
C ASN A 69 11.47 4.26 5.82
N ILE A 70 11.61 2.98 6.17
CA ILE A 70 10.94 1.85 5.51
C ILE A 70 9.98 1.18 6.49
N ASP A 71 8.70 1.25 6.18
CA ASP A 71 7.66 0.54 6.93
C ASP A 71 7.14 -0.65 6.13
N ALA A 72 7.02 -1.82 6.79
CA ALA A 72 6.48 -3.02 6.17
C ALA A 72 4.97 -3.17 6.45
N LEU A 73 4.17 -3.11 5.39
CA LEU A 73 2.72 -3.25 5.43
C LEU A 73 2.30 -4.58 4.82
N ILE A 74 1.65 -5.42 5.63
CA ILE A 74 1.04 -6.66 5.19
C ILE A 74 -0.47 -6.42 5.06
N LEU A 75 -1.02 -6.66 3.88
CA LEU A 75 -2.45 -6.65 3.63
C LEU A 75 -2.96 -8.08 3.66
N SER A 76 -3.77 -8.42 4.66
CA SER A 76 -4.45 -9.70 4.77
C SER A 76 -5.89 -9.60 4.25
N TYR A 77 -6.35 -10.62 3.55
CA TYR A 77 -7.67 -10.62 2.91
C TYR A 77 -8.13 -12.05 2.58
N THR A 78 -9.41 -12.21 2.25
CA THR A 78 -10.03 -13.45 1.79
C THR A 78 -10.35 -13.31 0.30
N PRO A 79 -9.62 -13.98 -0.61
CA PRO A 79 -9.91 -13.92 -2.04
C PRO A 79 -11.15 -14.73 -2.39
N ASN A 80 -12.04 -14.15 -3.19
CA ASN A 80 -13.30 -14.73 -3.66
C ASN A 80 -13.31 -14.76 -5.20
N PRO A 81 -12.66 -15.77 -5.83
CA PRO A 81 -12.61 -15.90 -7.27
C PRO A 81 -13.98 -16.30 -7.85
N LYS A 82 -14.48 -15.51 -8.80
CA LYS A 82 -15.70 -15.79 -9.57
C LYS A 82 -15.33 -16.14 -11.00
N TYR A 83 -15.69 -17.35 -11.41
CA TYR A 83 -15.54 -17.78 -12.80
C TYR A 83 -16.50 -17.01 -13.71
N ILE A 84 -15.98 -16.46 -14.80
CA ILE A 84 -16.77 -15.74 -15.81
C ILE A 84 -17.02 -16.63 -17.02
N SER A 85 -15.96 -17.11 -17.68
CA SER A 85 -16.06 -18.01 -18.85
C SER A 85 -14.71 -18.65 -19.19
N LYS A 86 -14.68 -19.60 -20.12
CA LYS A 86 -13.42 -20.21 -20.60
C LYS A 86 -12.50 -19.18 -21.25
N ALA A 87 -13.08 -18.17 -21.91
CA ALA A 87 -12.33 -17.12 -22.59
C ALA A 87 -11.88 -16.00 -21.64
N CYS A 88 -12.66 -15.70 -20.60
CA CYS A 88 -12.42 -14.57 -19.69
C CYS A 88 -11.78 -14.96 -18.35
N GLY A 89 -11.73 -16.25 -18.02
CA GLY A 89 -11.14 -16.72 -16.77
C GLY A 89 -11.97 -16.34 -15.54
N TYR A 90 -11.28 -15.91 -14.49
CA TYR A 90 -11.85 -15.53 -13.19
C TYR A 90 -11.64 -14.04 -12.93
N ILE A 91 -12.61 -13.42 -12.26
CA ILE A 91 -12.44 -12.12 -11.59
C ILE A 91 -12.36 -12.42 -10.09
N VAL A 92 -11.46 -11.77 -9.37
CA VAL A 92 -11.28 -11.97 -7.93
C VAL A 92 -11.75 -10.71 -7.21
N SER A 93 -12.72 -10.85 -6.31
CA SER A 93 -12.99 -9.86 -5.26
C SER A 93 -12.28 -10.27 -3.97
N TYR A 94 -12.09 -9.34 -3.05
CA TYR A 94 -11.43 -9.61 -1.78
C TYR A 94 -12.31 -9.13 -0.63
N ASP A 95 -12.46 -9.94 0.40
CA ASP A 95 -13.21 -9.59 1.62
C ASP A 95 -12.31 -9.66 2.86
N ASN A 96 -12.77 -9.07 3.97
CA ASN A 96 -12.05 -9.06 5.24
C ASN A 96 -10.64 -8.46 5.12
N LEU A 97 -10.50 -7.31 4.42
CA LEU A 97 -9.22 -6.59 4.34
C LEU A 97 -8.77 -6.13 5.73
N ILE A 98 -7.59 -6.60 6.13
CA ILE A 98 -6.95 -6.29 7.41
C ILE A 98 -5.50 -5.85 7.13
N PRO A 99 -5.17 -4.56 7.31
CA PRO A 99 -3.79 -4.08 7.25
C PRO A 99 -3.05 -4.40 8.55
N ILE A 100 -1.81 -4.87 8.43
CA ILE A 100 -0.92 -5.19 9.54
C ILE A 100 0.39 -4.44 9.29
N LEU A 101 0.66 -3.44 10.12
CA LEU A 101 1.95 -2.74 10.15
C LEU A 101 2.93 -3.55 11.00
N THR A 102 4.10 -3.85 10.44
CA THR A 102 5.17 -4.51 11.20
C THR A 102 5.85 -3.49 12.11
N PRO A 103 5.91 -3.72 13.43
CA PRO A 103 6.58 -2.80 14.35
C PRO A 103 8.08 -2.73 14.06
N ASP A 104 8.62 -1.52 14.08
CA ASP A 104 10.06 -1.27 14.10
C ASP A 104 10.43 -0.14 15.08
N THR A 105 11.69 0.29 15.05
CA THR A 105 12.20 1.32 15.97
C THR A 105 11.75 2.74 15.63
N ASP A 106 11.31 3.01 14.40
CA ASP A 106 10.95 4.34 13.89
C ASP A 106 9.88 4.29 12.79
N ASN A 107 8.74 3.65 13.06
CA ASN A 107 7.67 3.57 12.05
C ASN A 107 7.17 4.97 11.70
N TRP A 108 7.23 5.35 10.43
CA TRP A 108 6.70 6.64 9.99
C TRP A 108 5.18 6.61 9.86
N ILE A 109 4.59 5.46 9.55
CA ILE A 109 3.15 5.20 9.59
C ILE A 109 2.71 5.12 11.05
N LYS A 110 1.80 6.02 11.45
CA LYS A 110 1.28 6.08 12.83
C LYS A 110 -0.03 5.34 12.99
N LYS A 111 -0.83 5.25 11.93
CA LYS A 111 -2.15 4.61 11.96
C LYS A 111 -2.60 4.21 10.56
N ILE A 112 -3.35 3.12 10.48
CA ILE A 112 -4.05 2.70 9.28
C ILE A 112 -5.52 2.53 9.63
N THR A 113 -6.42 3.09 8.81
CA THR A 113 -7.87 2.95 8.96
C THR A 113 -8.44 2.25 7.73
N VAL A 114 -9.23 1.20 7.96
CA VAL A 114 -9.98 0.53 6.91
C VAL A 114 -11.29 1.27 6.69
N LEU A 115 -11.52 1.75 5.46
CA LEU A 115 -12.76 2.40 5.07
C LEU A 115 -13.76 1.39 4.49
N SER A 116 -13.26 0.51 3.62
CA SER A 116 -14.07 -0.53 2.98
C SER A 116 -13.29 -1.85 2.99
N PRO A 117 -13.71 -2.84 3.81
CA PRO A 117 -13.01 -4.11 3.92
C PRO A 117 -13.27 -5.07 2.74
N SER A 118 -14.22 -4.72 1.87
CA SER A 118 -14.61 -5.49 0.68
C SER A 118 -14.15 -4.75 -0.58
N ILE A 119 -13.26 -5.37 -1.35
CA ILE A 119 -12.70 -4.86 -2.60
C ILE A 119 -13.38 -5.62 -3.75
N THR A 120 -14.27 -4.92 -4.46
CA THR A 120 -14.95 -5.46 -5.65
C THR A 120 -14.51 -4.76 -6.94
N ASN A 121 -13.91 -3.58 -6.80
CA ASN A 121 -13.37 -2.73 -7.85
C ASN A 121 -12.37 -1.75 -7.22
N GLU A 122 -11.69 -0.97 -8.06
CA GLU A 122 -10.63 -0.02 -7.71
C GLU A 122 -11.08 1.44 -7.68
N ASN A 123 -12.40 1.71 -7.72
CA ASN A 123 -12.94 3.07 -7.81
C ASN A 123 -13.17 3.74 -6.43
N GLU A 124 -12.88 3.04 -5.34
CA GLU A 124 -13.04 3.53 -3.96
C GLU A 124 -11.73 3.42 -3.18
N VAL A 125 -11.52 4.35 -2.25
CA VAL A 125 -10.40 4.27 -1.30
C VAL A 125 -10.73 3.26 -0.22
N HIS A 126 -9.93 2.20 -0.13
CA HIS A 126 -10.13 1.13 0.86
C HIS A 126 -9.43 1.38 2.20
N LEU A 127 -8.31 2.11 2.18
CA LEU A 127 -7.45 2.35 3.34
C LEU A 127 -7.04 3.82 3.41
N LYS A 128 -6.96 4.35 4.64
CA LYS A 128 -6.27 5.62 4.94
C LYS A 128 -5.03 5.34 5.81
N ILE A 129 -3.92 5.96 5.45
CA ILE A 129 -2.65 5.90 6.18
C ILE A 129 -2.36 7.28 6.77
N TYR A 130 -1.98 7.33 8.05
CA TYR A 130 -1.63 8.56 8.76
C TYR A 130 -0.15 8.51 9.16
N HIS A 131 0.55 9.65 9.06
CA HIS A 131 1.97 9.83 9.38
C HIS A 131 2.20 11.09 10.22
#